data_AF-A0AAV6YGB0-F1
#
_entry.id   AF-A0AAV6YGB0-F1
#
_cell.length_a   1.000
_cell.length_b   1.000
_cell.length_c   1.000
_cell.angle_alpha   90.00
_cell.angle_beta   90.00
_cell.angle_gamma   90.00
#
_symmetry.space_group_name_H-M   'P 1'
#
loop_
_entity.id
_entity.type
_entity.pdbx_description
1 polymer ?
#
loop_
_entity_poly.entity_id
_entity_poly.type
_entity_poly.pdbx_seq_one_letter_code
_entity_poly.pdbx_strand_id
1 'polypeptide(L)'
;MEVTGKPWPECFPAAHHSVRTTPNRKMGLSPFEVLFGRAPRLSPYFPQTLEMMAGNQVEHAIQLSQALEKADKSVSDSFFRSKQRPQDA
;
A
#
# COMPACT_ATOMS: atom_id res chain seq x y z
N MET A 1 2.68 -13.71 19.41
CA MET A 1 2.70 -12.45 20.18
C MET A 1 4.11 -12.28 20.70
N GLU A 2 4.89 -11.40 20.10
CA GLU A 2 6.23 -11.10 20.59
C GLU A 2 6.12 -10.38 21.94
N VAL A 3 6.71 -10.96 22.99
CA VAL A 3 6.81 -10.32 24.30
C VAL A 3 7.99 -9.39 24.25
N THR A 4 7.74 -8.09 24.12
CA THR A 4 8.76 -7.04 23.89
C THR A 4 9.73 -6.84 25.06
N GLY A 5 9.55 -7.55 26.18
CA GLY A 5 10.38 -7.43 27.39
C GLY A 5 10.29 -6.07 28.09
N LYS A 6 9.46 -5.15 27.58
CA LYS A 6 9.36 -3.77 28.08
C LYS A 6 8.38 -3.66 29.26
N PRO A 7 8.68 -2.83 30.28
CA PRO A 7 7.79 -2.59 31.40
C PRO A 7 6.52 -1.85 30.96
N TRP A 8 5.40 -2.12 31.62
CA TRP A 8 4.08 -1.59 31.26
C TRP A 8 4.03 -0.06 31.05
N PRO A 9 4.65 0.78 31.90
CA PRO A 9 4.65 2.23 31.70
C PRO A 9 5.22 2.68 30.35
N GLU A 10 6.20 1.96 29.82
CA GLU A 10 6.79 2.25 28.49
C GLU A 10 5.88 1.80 27.34
N CYS A 11 5.11 0.74 27.56
CA CYS A 11 4.14 0.22 26.59
C CYS A 11 2.83 1.03 26.57
N PHE A 12 2.51 1.73 27.67
CA PHE A 12 1.23 2.40 27.84
C PHE A 12 0.92 3.42 26.74
N PRO A 13 1.83 4.34 26.32
CA PRO A 13 1.52 5.28 25.25
C PRO A 13 1.13 4.60 23.93
N ALA A 14 1.81 3.51 23.57
CA ALA A 14 1.55 2.75 22.36
C ALA A 14 0.21 2.00 22.44
N ALA A 15 -0.07 1.34 23.57
CA ALA A 15 -1.32 0.65 23.81
C ALA A 15 -2.51 1.63 23.79
N HIS A 16 -2.37 2.76 24.47
CA HIS A 16 -3.40 3.79 24.55
C HIS A 16 -3.66 4.45 23.18
N HIS A 17 -2.62 4.69 22.38
CA HIS A 17 -2.78 5.13 21.00
C HIS A 17 -3.56 4.10 20.17
N SER A 18 -3.16 2.83 20.22
CA SER A 18 -3.83 1.73 19.49
C SER A 18 -5.32 1.64 19.82
N VAL A 19 -5.69 1.73 21.11
CA VAL A 19 -7.10 1.74 21.54
C VAL A 19 -7.88 2.91 20.94
N ARG A 20 -7.26 4.09 20.81
CA ARG A 20 -7.93 5.29 20.26
C ARG A 20 -8.08 5.27 18.75
N THR A 21 -7.19 4.58 18.04
CA THR A 21 -7.16 4.57 16.58
C THR A 21 -7.72 3.30 15.96
N THR A 22 -7.98 2.25 16.75
CA THR A 22 -8.54 0.99 16.24
C THR A 22 -10.06 1.12 16.06
N PRO A 23 -10.60 0.82 14.87
CA PRO A 23 -12.05 0.82 14.63
C PRO A 23 -12.79 -0.21 15.47
N ASN A 24 -13.94 0.17 16.01
CA ASN A 24 -14.83 -0.76 16.69
C ASN A 24 -15.55 -1.66 15.67
N ARG A 25 -15.63 -2.96 15.94
CA ARG A 25 -16.32 -3.96 15.10
C ARG A 25 -17.78 -3.62 14.78
N LYS A 26 -18.50 -2.91 15.65
CA LYS A 26 -19.92 -2.57 15.45
C LYS A 26 -20.13 -1.33 14.56
N MET A 27 -19.32 -0.30 14.75
CA MET A 27 -19.51 1.00 14.09
C MET A 27 -18.57 1.22 12.91
N GLY A 28 -17.51 0.43 12.80
CA GLY A 28 -16.45 0.62 11.81
C GLY A 28 -15.60 1.88 12.02
N LEU A 29 -15.83 2.61 13.12
CA LEU A 29 -15.15 3.86 13.46
C LEU A 29 -14.31 3.70 14.72
N SER A 30 -13.15 4.35 14.74
CA SER A 30 -12.30 4.45 15.92
C SER A 30 -12.79 5.55 16.87
N PRO A 31 -12.47 5.47 18.18
CA PRO A 31 -12.78 6.56 19.13
C PRO A 31 -12.27 7.93 18.67
N PHE A 32 -11.10 7.98 18.04
CA PHE A 32 -10.55 9.21 17.46
C PHE A 32 -11.47 9.77 16.36
N GLU A 33 -11.92 8.94 15.44
CA GLU A 33 -12.80 9.37 14.34
C GLU A 33 -14.16 9.85 14.84
N VAL A 34 -14.70 9.23 15.90
CA VAL A 34 -15.93 9.68 16.54
C VAL A 34 -15.78 11.08 17.15
N LEU A 35 -14.62 11.38 17.78
CA LEU A 35 -14.37 12.66 18.43
C LEU A 35 -14.04 13.78 17.46
N PHE A 36 -13.28 13.49 16.40
CA PHE A 36 -12.70 14.51 15.53
C PHE A 36 -13.28 14.52 14.11
N GLY A 37 -14.14 13.57 13.75
CA GLY A 37 -14.78 13.48 12.44
C GLY A 37 -13.81 13.24 11.28
N ARG A 38 -12.57 12.81 11.56
CA ARG A 38 -11.52 12.57 10.57
C ARG A 38 -10.63 11.41 10.98
N ALA A 39 -10.04 10.74 9.99
CA ALA A 39 -9.06 9.70 10.24
C ALA A 39 -7.83 10.26 10.99
N PRO A 40 -7.25 9.51 11.95
CA PRO A 40 -6.03 9.91 12.63
C PRO A 40 -4.88 10.05 11.61
N ARG A 41 -4.09 11.11 11.75
CA ARG A 41 -2.84 11.26 10.98
C ARG A 41 -1.80 10.30 11.55
N LEU A 42 -1.87 9.05 11.12
CA LEU A 42 -0.85 8.07 11.45
C LEU A 42 0.44 8.48 10.77
N SER A 43 1.48 8.74 11.56
CA SER A 43 2.83 8.94 11.03
C SER A 43 3.21 7.68 10.22
N PRO A 44 3.92 7.83 9.09
CA PRO A 44 4.30 6.69 8.24
C PRO A 44 5.21 5.66 8.93
N TYR A 45 5.55 5.83 10.20
CA TYR A 45 6.39 4.92 10.98
C TYR A 45 5.60 3.88 11.79
N PHE A 46 4.27 3.86 11.70
CA PHE A 46 3.49 2.81 12.36
C PHE A 46 3.65 1.49 11.58
N PRO A 47 4.11 0.38 12.21
CA PRO A 47 4.49 -0.85 11.51
C PRO A 47 3.38 -1.42 10.61
N GLN A 48 2.13 -1.36 11.06
CA GLN A 48 0.98 -1.86 10.31
C GLN A 48 0.69 -1.00 9.07
N THR A 49 0.91 0.32 9.16
CA THR A 49 0.76 1.21 8.00
C THR A 49 1.90 1.01 7.01
N LEU A 50 3.12 0.73 7.51
CA LEU A 50 4.26 0.35 6.68
C LEU A 50 4.05 -0.98 5.96
N GLU A 51 3.55 -2.01 6.64
CA GLU A 51 3.22 -3.31 6.02
C GLU A 51 2.16 -3.14 4.93
N MET A 52 1.12 -2.36 5.19
CA MET A 52 0.07 -2.09 4.21
C MET A 52 0.61 -1.28 3.01
N MET A 53 1.46 -0.28 3.25
CA MET A 53 2.11 0.48 2.16
C MET A 53 3.10 -0.39 1.37
N ALA A 54 3.88 -1.25 2.03
CA ALA A 54 4.82 -2.16 1.39
C ALA A 54 4.10 -3.21 0.54
N GLY A 55 3.00 -3.79 1.04
CA GLY A 55 2.16 -4.72 0.29
C GLY A 55 1.62 -4.09 -1.00
N ASN A 56 1.08 -2.88 -0.88
CA ASN A 56 0.56 -2.12 -2.04
C ASN A 56 1.65 -1.75 -3.05
N GLN A 57 2.88 -1.47 -2.59
CA GLN A 57 4.00 -1.15 -3.47
C GLN A 57 4.48 -2.36 -4.29
N VAL A 58 4.53 -3.55 -3.68
CA VAL A 58 4.93 -4.77 -4.39
C VAL A 58 3.92 -5.13 -5.47
N GLU A 59 2.62 -5.06 -5.16
CA GLU A 59 1.57 -5.33 -6.15
C GLU A 59 1.61 -4.31 -7.30
N HIS A 60 1.78 -3.03 -6.98
CA HIS A 60 1.91 -1.99 -7.99
C HIS A 60 3.17 -2.17 -8.87
N ALA A 61 4.29 -2.61 -8.30
CA ALA A 61 5.52 -2.90 -9.06
C ALA A 61 5.32 -4.08 -10.03
N ILE A 62 4.59 -5.12 -9.62
CA ILE A 62 4.24 -6.26 -10.48
C ILE A 62 3.31 -5.80 -11.62
N GLN A 63 2.30 -4.97 -11.33
CA GLN A 63 1.41 -4.44 -12.36
C GLN A 63 2.17 -3.57 -13.37
N LEU A 64 3.10 -2.74 -12.89
CA LEU A 64 3.94 -1.90 -13.73
C LEU A 64 4.86 -2.72 -14.63
N SER A 65 5.51 -3.77 -14.10
CA SER A 65 6.39 -4.62 -14.93
C SER A 65 5.62 -5.34 -16.03
N GLN A 66 4.42 -5.86 -15.74
CA GLN A 66 3.54 -6.47 -16.74
C GLN A 66 3.09 -5.47 -17.81
N ALA A 67 2.80 -4.23 -17.43
CA ALA A 67 2.41 -3.18 -18.38
C ALA A 67 3.58 -2.81 -19.30
N LEU A 68 4.80 -2.71 -18.77
CA LEU A 68 6.01 -2.46 -19.54
C LEU A 68 6.30 -3.57 -20.54
N GLU A 69 6.20 -4.85 -20.14
CA GLU A 69 6.40 -5.98 -21.06
C GLU A 69 5.38 -5.99 -22.22
N LYS A 70 4.12 -5.63 -21.93
CA LYS A 70 3.08 -5.53 -22.98
C LYS A 70 3.39 -4.40 -23.96
N ALA A 71 3.82 -3.25 -23.46
CA ALA A 71 4.22 -2.13 -24.29
C ALA A 71 5.43 -2.49 -25.17
N ASP A 72 6.43 -3.16 -24.61
CA ASP A 72 7.64 -3.59 -25.34
C ASP A 72 7.32 -4.57 -26.48
N LYS A 73 6.47 -5.56 -26.21
CA LYS A 73 5.97 -6.49 -27.24
C LYS A 73 5.19 -5.77 -28.33
N SER A 74 4.29 -4.86 -27.96
CA SER A 74 3.48 -4.09 -28.92
C SER A 74 4.34 -3.19 -29.82
N VAL A 75 5.37 -2.56 -29.26
CA VAL A 75 6.34 -1.76 -30.01
C VAL A 75 7.14 -2.66 -30.94
N SER A 76 7.70 -3.76 -30.44
CA SER A 76 8.44 -4.73 -31.25
C SER A 76 7.61 -5.25 -32.42
N ASP A 77 6.38 -5.68 -32.17
CA ASP A 77 5.45 -6.17 -33.21
C ASP A 77 5.15 -5.09 -34.25
N SER A 78 4.96 -3.84 -33.82
CA SER A 78 4.73 -2.71 -34.72
C SER A 78 5.95 -2.41 -35.61
N PHE A 79 7.16 -2.52 -35.07
CA PHE A 79 8.42 -2.38 -35.80
C PHE A 79 8.65 -3.53 -36.80
N PHE A 80 8.36 -4.77 -36.40
CA PHE A 80 8.45 -5.91 -37.32
C PHE A 80 7.43 -5.79 -38.46
N ARG A 81 6.19 -5.38 -38.14
CA ARG A 81 5.11 -5.19 -39.12
C ARG A 81 5.39 -4.02 -40.08
N SER A 82 6.04 -2.94 -39.64
CA SER A 82 6.45 -1.85 -40.53
C SER A 82 7.56 -2.28 -41.49
N LYS A 83 8.44 -3.19 -41.07
CA LYS A 83 9.54 -3.71 -41.89
C LYS A 83 9.09 -4.70 -42.97
N GLN A 84 7.91 -5.30 -42.82
CA GLN A 84 7.33 -6.28 -43.74
C GLN A 84 6.41 -5.66 -44.80
N ARG A 85 6.11 -4.36 -44.77
CA ARG A 85 5.35 -3.72 -45.85
C ARG A 85 6.26 -3.62 -47.09
N PRO A 86 5.93 -4.27 -48.23
CA PRO A 86 6.60 -3.95 -49.48
C PRO A 86 6.32 -2.48 -49.81
N GLN A 87 7.37 -1.76 -50.23
CA GLN A 87 7.20 -0.47 -50.91
C GLN A 87 6.56 -0.78 -52.26
N ASP A 88 5.24 -0.78 -52.31
CA ASP A 88 4.52 -0.82 -53.59
C ASP A 88 4.75 0.53 -54.28
N ALA A 89 5.59 0.47 -55.32
CA ALA A 89 5.77 1.46 -56.37
C ALA A 89 4.83 1.17 -57.53
#